data_AF-A0A4Y9EVA3-F1
#
_entry.id   AF-A0A4Y9EVA3-F1
#
_cell.length_a   1.000
_cell.length_b   1.000
_cell.length_c   1.000
_cell.angle_alpha   90.00
_cell.angle_beta   90.00
_cell.angle_gamma   90.00
#
_symmetry.space_group_name_H-M   'P 1'
#
loop_
_entity.id
_entity.type
_entity.pdbx_description
1 polymer ?
#
loop_
_entity_poly.entity_id
_entity_poly.type
_entity_poly.pdbx_seq_one_letter_code
_entity_poly.pdbx_strand_id
1 'polypeptide(L)' 'MERRLIAGTPYRRLLTAPRPVAEGVKARLEARGIPVILETPFSGLPEAALGTYMGDVNLWVPEGFWGEAEAVLEEEIP' A
#
# COMPACT_ATOMS: atom_id res chain seq x y z
N MET A 1 6.31 3.86 -13.58
CA MET A 1 5.67 3.96 -12.26
C MET A 1 4.18 3.76 -12.42
N GLU A 2 3.61 2.84 -11.67
CA GLU A 2 2.23 2.38 -11.88
C GLU A 2 1.21 3.31 -11.22
N ARG A 3 0.13 3.61 -11.93
CA ARG A 3 -0.94 4.53 -11.51
C ARG A 3 -2.28 3.92 -11.84
N ARG A 4 -3.29 4.19 -11.01
CA ARG A 4 -4.67 3.76 -11.26
C ARG A 4 -5.69 4.72 -10.65
N LEU A 5 -6.87 4.78 -11.26
CA LEU A 5 -8.01 5.48 -10.68
C LEU A 5 -8.80 4.53 -9.79
N ILE A 6 -9.02 4.92 -8.53
CA ILE A 6 -9.85 4.19 -7.57
C ILE A 6 -10.95 5.15 -7.13
N ALA A 7 -12.20 4.82 -7.45
CA ALA A 7 -13.37 5.67 -7.17
C ALA A 7 -13.18 7.15 -7.57
N GLY A 8 -12.55 7.39 -8.73
CA GLY A 8 -12.30 8.74 -9.26
C GLY A 8 -11.08 9.46 -8.68
N THR A 9 -10.37 8.88 -7.72
CA THR A 9 -9.13 9.43 -7.14
C THR A 9 -7.92 8.74 -7.77
N PRO A 10 -6.88 9.48 -8.23
CA PRO A 10 -5.66 8.88 -8.74
C PRO A 10 -4.80 8.35 -7.60
N TYR A 11 -4.40 7.08 -7.71
CA TYR A 11 -3.49 6.40 -6.80
C TYR A 11 -2.22 5.98 -7.55
N ARG A 12 -1.11 5.98 -6.83
CA ARG A 12 0.21 5.53 -7.30
C ARG A 12 0.69 4.39 -6.41
N ARG A 13 1.32 3.38 -7.03
CA ARG A 13 1.87 2.26 -6.27
C ARG A 13 3.09 2.76 -5.50
N LEU A 14 3.01 2.68 -4.18
CA LEU A 14 4.05 3.09 -3.24
C LEU A 14 5.16 2.04 -3.20
N LEU A 15 4.78 0.77 -2.96
CA LEU A 15 5.73 -0.35 -2.92
C LEU A 15 5.04 -1.69 -3.20
N THR A 16 5.86 -2.69 -3.46
CA THR A 16 5.50 -4.11 -3.47
C THR A 16 6.42 -4.83 -2.50
N ALA A 17 5.86 -5.53 -1.53
CA ALA A 17 6.61 -6.24 -0.49
C ALA A 17 5.77 -7.36 0.12
N PRO A 18 6.39 -8.29 0.88
CA PRO A 18 5.64 -9.32 1.60
C PRO A 18 4.59 -8.69 2.53
N ARG A 19 3.40 -9.30 2.62
CA ARG A 19 2.28 -8.76 3.40
C ARG A 19 2.67 -8.26 4.80
N PRO A 20 3.45 -8.97 5.63
CA PRO A 20 3.82 -8.47 6.96
C PRO A 20 4.55 -7.11 6.93
N VAL A 21 5.42 -6.91 5.93
CA VAL A 21 6.13 -5.64 5.73
C VAL A 21 5.15 -4.56 5.26
N ALA A 22 4.32 -4.87 4.27
CA ALA A 22 3.34 -3.94 3.74
C ALA A 22 2.28 -3.51 4.79
N GLU A 23 1.79 -4.44 5.63
CA GLU A 23 0.86 -4.11 6.73
C GLU A 23 1.53 -3.18 7.76
N GLY A 24 2.82 -3.37 8.04
CA GLY A 24 3.59 -2.47 8.91
C GLY A 24 3.74 -1.06 8.33
N VAL A 25 4.03 -0.94 7.03
CA VAL A 25 4.07 0.36 6.33
C VAL A 25 2.67 1.00 6.32
N LYS A 26 1.64 0.22 5.99
CA LYS A 26 0.24 0.66 5.98
C LYS A 26 -0.16 1.25 7.33
N ALA A 27 0.12 0.56 8.43
CA ALA A 27 -0.20 1.06 9.78
C ALA A 27 0.46 2.41 10.09
N ARG A 28 1.70 2.62 9.63
CA ARG A 28 2.43 3.90 9.80
C ARG A 28 1.83 5.04 8.98
N LEU A 29 1.46 4.76 7.73
CA LEU A 29 0.76 5.72 6.87
C LEU A 29 -0.59 6.11 7.47
N GLU A 30 -1.37 5.11 7.91
CA GLU A 30 -2.67 5.31 8.56
C GLU A 30 -2.54 6.13 9.85
N ALA A 31 -1.50 5.89 10.66
CA ALA A 31 -1.21 6.67 11.87
C ALA A 31 -0.91 8.16 11.59
N ARG A 32 -0.50 8.49 10.37
CA ARG A 32 -0.28 9.88 9.90
C ARG A 32 -1.46 10.45 9.13
N GLY A 33 -2.58 9.72 9.06
CA GLY A 33 -3.77 10.13 8.32
C GLY A 33 -3.62 10.03 6.80
N ILE A 34 -2.63 9.28 6.30
CA ILE A 34 -2.42 9.07 4.87
C ILE A 34 -3.29 7.90 4.41
N PRO A 35 -4.23 8.10 3.46
CA PRO A 35 -5.01 7.00 2.91
C PRO A 35 -4.12 6.00 2.16
N VAL A 36 -4.36 4.71 2.37
CA VAL A 36 -3.58 3.65 1.75
C VAL A 36 -4.44 2.42 1.48
N ILE A 37 -4.21 1.77 0.34
CA ILE A 37 -4.88 0.54 -0.07
C ILE A 37 -3.83 -0.55 -0.20
N LEU A 38 -4.04 -1.64 0.55
CA LEU A 38 -3.29 -2.88 0.38
C LEU A 38 -4.04 -3.80 -0.58
N GLU A 39 -3.34 -4.26 -1.60
CA GLU A 39 -3.90 -5.10 -2.66
C GLU A 39 -3.10 -6.40 -2.79
N THR A 40 -3.80 -7.51 -2.71
CA THR A 40 -3.30 -8.81 -3.15
C THR A 40 -3.25 -8.82 -4.68
N PRO A 41 -2.13 -9.22 -5.34
CA PRO A 41 -1.97 -9.14 -6.80
C PRO A 41 -2.74 -10.21 -7.59
N PHE A 42 -3.76 -10.80 -6.97
CA PHE A 42 -4.70 -11.73 -7.58
C PHE A 42 -6.06 -11.62 -6.87
N SER A 43 -7.11 -12.00 -7.59
CA SER A 43 -8.48 -11.99 -7.12
C SER A 43 -9.13 -13.37 -7.28
N GLY A 44 -10.31 -13.57 -6.67
CA GLY A 44 -11.09 -14.80 -6.85
C GLY A 44 -10.67 -15.99 -6.00
N LEU A 45 -9.69 -15.82 -5.10
CA LEU A 45 -9.28 -16.83 -4.11
C LEU A 45 -9.66 -16.36 -2.70
N PRO A 46 -10.11 -17.27 -1.80
CA PRO A 46 -10.43 -16.93 -0.41
C PRO A 46 -9.29 -16.20 0.31
N GLU A 47 -8.04 -16.58 0.04
CA GLU A 47 -6.84 -16.02 0.66
C GLU A 47 -6.64 -14.53 0.38
N ALA A 48 -7.10 -14.06 -0.79
CA ALA A 48 -7.05 -12.65 -1.14
C ALA A 48 -8.04 -11.82 -0.31
N ALA A 49 -9.20 -12.40 0.05
CA ALA A 49 -10.24 -11.76 0.85
C ALA A 49 -10.01 -11.89 2.36
N LEU A 50 -9.44 -13.02 2.81
CA LEU A 50 -9.20 -13.33 4.22
C LEU A 50 -7.91 -12.70 4.77
N GLY A 51 -7.07 -12.13 3.90
CA GLY A 51 -5.78 -11.57 4.29
C GLY A 51 -4.75 -12.62 4.73
N THR A 52 -4.99 -13.89 4.42
CA THR A 52 -4.08 -15.00 4.79
C THR A 52 -2.92 -15.17 3.82
N TYR A 53 -2.96 -14.50 2.66
CA TYR A 53 -1.86 -14.52 1.71
C TYR A 53 -0.65 -13.74 2.22
N MET A 54 0.46 -14.43 2.51
CA MET A 54 1.66 -13.82 3.09
C MET A 54 2.73 -13.38 2.06
N GLY A 55 2.49 -13.57 0.76
CA GLY A 55 3.42 -13.16 -0.29
C GLY A 55 3.37 -11.67 -0.59
N ASP A 56 3.91 -11.29 -1.75
CA ASP A 56 4.04 -9.89 -2.14
C ASP A 56 2.69 -9.25 -2.46
N VAL A 57 2.42 -8.14 -1.79
CA VAL A 57 1.22 -7.30 -1.98
C VAL A 57 1.62 -5.89 -2.40
N ASN A 58 0.69 -5.17 -3.01
CA ASN A 58 0.91 -3.80 -3.45
C ASN A 58 0.29 -2.83 -2.45
N LEU A 59 1.04 -1.79 -2.09
CA LEU A 59 0.48 -0.62 -1.40
C LEU A 59 0.28 0.52 -2.39
N TRP A 60 -0.88 1.13 -2.31
CA TRP A 60 -1.29 2.24 -3.15
C TRP A 60 -1.67 3.43 -2.27
N VAL A 61 -1.17 4.61 -2.61
CA VAL A 61 -1.51 5.88 -1.95
C VAL A 61 -2.09 6.86 -2.98
N PRO A 62 -2.99 7.78 -2.59
CA PRO A 62 -3.45 8.82 -3.50
C PRO A 62 -2.25 9.67 -3.96
N GLU A 63 -2.24 10.08 -5.22
CA GLU A 63 -1.12 10.87 -5.77
C GLU A 63 -0.89 12.19 -5.03
N GLY A 64 -1.95 12.77 -4.45
CA GLY A 64 -1.85 13.98 -3.63
C GLY A 64 -1.08 13.82 -2.32
N PHE A 65 -0.87 12.58 -1.85
CA PHE A 65 -0.10 12.25 -0.63
C PHE A 65 1.25 11.62 -0.93
N TRP A 66 1.70 11.66 -2.19
CA TRP A 66 2.87 10.91 -2.62
C TRP A 66 4.14 11.32 -1.87
N GLY A 67 4.35 12.63 -1.67
CA GLY A 67 5.54 13.13 -0.95
C GLY A 67 5.56 12.74 0.52
N GLU A 68 4.42 12.86 1.22
CA GLU A 68 4.35 12.43 2.62
C GLU A 68 4.52 10.91 2.76
N ALA A 69 3.99 10.13 1.82
CA ALA A 69 4.13 8.68 1.81
C ALA A 69 5.58 8.23 1.57
N GLU A 70 6.32 8.90 0.67
CA GLU A 70 7.75 8.63 0.47
C GLU A 70 8.57 8.95 1.73
N ALA A 71 8.31 10.08 2.39
CA ALA A 71 9.00 10.44 3.62
C ALA A 71 8.84 9.37 4.72
N VAL A 72 7.65 8.75 4.83
CA VAL A 72 7.41 7.65 5.78
C VAL A 72 8.25 6.40 5.48
N LEU A 73 8.58 6.14 4.21
CA LEU A 73 9.46 5.02 3.83
C LEU A 73 10.92 5.32 4.14
N GLU A 74 11.37 6.55 3.91
CA GLU A 74 12.77 6.94 4.10
C GLU A 74 13.20 6.96 5.57
N GLU A 75 12.25 7.15 6.51
CA GLU A 75 12.50 7.05 7.95
C GLU A 75 12.96 5.64 8.42
N GLU A 76 12.92 4.61 7.56
CA GLU A 76 13.46 3.27 7.85
C GLU A 76 14.96 3.10 7.59
N ILE A 77 15.68 4.13 7.15
CA ILE A 77 17.14 4.08 6.99
C ILE A 77 17.80 4.75 8.22
N PRO A 78 18.28 3.98 9.23
CA PRO A 78 19.13 4.52 10.28
C PRO A 78 20.48 5.05 9.75
#